data_AF-A0AA41Z331-F1
#
_entry.id   AF-A0AA41Z331-F1
#
_cell.length_a   1.000
_cell.length_b   1.000
_cell.length_c   1.000
_cell.angle_alpha   90.00
_cell.angle_beta   90.00
_cell.angle_gamma   90.00
#
_symmetry.space_group_name_H-M   'P 1'
#
loop_
_entity.id
_entity.type
_entity.pdbx_description
1 polymer ?
#
loop_
_entity_poly.entity_id
_entity_poly.type
_entity_poly.pdbx_seq_one_letter_code
_entity_poly.pdbx_strand_id
1 'polypeptide(L)'
;MARLIETEIRLVRTELGEKLAEAIRALAIIAASSVLLLTALVLFVLGVVHLLIYFGLQPFVAFFSVGLVSAVVGGLAVYFAVSHLSTSGLAPKRSINQLGKDAQIIKEQVS
;
A
#
# COMPACT_ATOMS: atom_id res chain seq x y z
N MET A 1 28.78 -30.19 5.34
CA MET A 1 28.60 -28.79 5.77
C MET A 1 28.40 -27.86 4.57
N ALA A 2 29.40 -27.63 3.70
CA ALA A 2 29.29 -26.69 2.57
C ALA A 2 28.11 -26.91 1.59
N ARG A 3 27.77 -28.17 1.24
CA ARG A 3 26.66 -28.47 0.31
C ARG A 3 25.27 -28.11 0.85
N LEU A 4 25.07 -28.14 2.17
CA LEU A 4 23.77 -27.77 2.76
C LEU A 4 23.58 -26.25 2.73
N ILE A 5 24.64 -25.50 3.02
CA ILE A 5 24.66 -24.04 2.97
C ILE A 5 24.39 -23.54 1.53
N GLU A 6 25.03 -24.14 0.51
CA GLU A 6 24.72 -23.82 -0.88
C GLU A 6 23.26 -24.10 -1.27
N THR A 7 22.70 -25.18 -0.72
CA THR A 7 21.32 -25.59 -1.02
C THR A 7 20.32 -24.63 -0.37
N GLU A 8 20.53 -24.24 0.90
CA GLU A 8 19.70 -23.26 1.60
C GLU A 8 19.75 -21.89 0.91
N ILE A 9 20.93 -21.41 0.51
CA ILE A 9 21.07 -20.15 -0.23
C ILE A 9 20.31 -20.20 -1.56
N ARG A 10 20.38 -21.34 -2.27
CA ARG A 10 19.65 -21.53 -3.52
C ARG A 10 18.14 -21.54 -3.29
N LEU A 11 17.68 -22.22 -2.25
CA LEU A 11 16.26 -22.32 -1.90
C LEU A 11 15.68 -20.96 -1.51
N VAL A 12 16.39 -20.20 -0.67
CA VAL A 12 16.03 -18.82 -0.30
C VAL A 12 15.94 -17.93 -1.54
N ARG A 13 16.92 -18.00 -2.45
CA ARG A 13 16.86 -17.20 -3.69
C ARG A 13 15.65 -17.56 -4.56
N THR A 14 15.30 -18.84 -4.64
CA THR A 14 14.13 -19.31 -5.38
C THR A 14 12.84 -18.83 -4.73
N GLU A 15 12.66 -19.02 -3.42
CA GLU A 15 11.47 -18.56 -2.70
C GLU A 15 11.32 -17.03 -2.75
N LEU A 16 12.41 -16.27 -2.58
CA LEU A 16 12.40 -14.82 -2.72
C LEU A 16 11.98 -14.39 -4.14
N GLY A 17 12.42 -15.12 -5.16
CA GLY A 17 12.01 -14.90 -6.55
C GLY A 17 10.51 -15.14 -6.76
N GLU A 18 9.97 -16.23 -6.22
CA GLU A 18 8.54 -16.54 -6.28
C GLU A 18 7.69 -15.50 -5.54
N LYS A 19 8.09 -15.12 -4.32
CA LYS A 19 7.40 -14.08 -3.53
C LYS A 19 7.44 -12.72 -4.23
N LEU A 20 8.56 -12.36 -4.84
CA LEU A 20 8.68 -11.13 -5.61
C LEU A 20 7.79 -11.16 -6.86
N ALA A 21 7.78 -12.27 -7.60
CA ALA A 21 6.93 -12.43 -8.77
C ALA A 21 5.44 -12.35 -8.40
N GLU A 22 5.03 -12.95 -7.29
CA GLU A 22 3.68 -12.87 -6.77
C GLU A 22 3.29 -11.44 -6.36
N ALA A 23 4.20 -10.71 -5.68
CA ALA A 23 4.01 -9.31 -5.35
C ALA A 23 3.87 -8.43 -6.60
N ILE A 24 4.71 -8.64 -7.64
CA ILE A 24 4.63 -7.92 -8.91
C ILE A 24 3.28 -8.17 -9.60
N ARG A 25 2.81 -9.43 -9.64
CA ARG A 25 1.50 -9.78 -10.21
C ARG A 25 0.36 -9.10 -9.46
N ALA A 26 0.39 -9.12 -8.13
CA ALA A 26 -0.60 -8.44 -7.30
C ALA A 26 -0.62 -6.93 -7.57
N LEU A 27 0.56 -6.30 -7.61
CA LEU A 27 0.68 -4.86 -7.93
C LEU A 27 0.18 -4.53 -9.34
N ALA A 28 0.42 -5.40 -10.33
CA ALA A 28 -0.08 -5.20 -11.69
C ALA A 28 -1.62 -5.21 -11.75
N ILE A 29 -2.26 -6.16 -11.07
CA ILE A 29 -3.73 -6.24 -10.98
C ILE A 29 -4.29 -5.03 -10.24
N ILE A 30 -3.67 -4.63 -9.12
CA ILE A 30 -4.07 -3.43 -8.36
C ILE A 30 -3.94 -2.19 -9.24
N ALA A 31 -2.83 -2.01 -9.96
CA ALA A 31 -2.63 -0.86 -10.83
C ALA A 31 -3.69 -0.80 -11.95
N ALA A 32 -3.93 -1.93 -12.63
CA ALA A 32 -4.93 -2.00 -13.71
C ALA A 32 -6.35 -1.73 -13.20
N SER A 33 -6.73 -2.33 -12.08
CA SER A 33 -8.07 -2.14 -11.48
C SER A 33 -8.26 -0.76 -10.86
N SER A 34 -7.20 -0.15 -10.32
CA SER A 34 -7.25 1.20 -9.76
C SER A 34 -7.64 2.24 -10.82
N VAL A 35 -7.19 2.07 -12.07
CA VAL A 35 -7.61 2.94 -13.18
C VAL A 35 -9.11 2.84 -13.40
N LEU A 36 -9.65 1.61 -13.50
CA LEU A 36 -11.08 1.38 -13.67
C LEU A 36 -11.91 1.94 -12.49
N LEU A 37 -11.45 1.71 -11.26
CA LEU A 37 -12.10 2.27 -10.06
C LEU A 37 -12.09 3.80 -10.06
N LEU A 38 -10.97 4.42 -10.44
CA LEU A 38 -10.87 5.87 -10.52
C LEU A 38 -11.81 6.43 -11.59
N THR A 39 -11.88 5.79 -12.77
CA THR A 39 -12.84 6.17 -13.81
C THR A 39 -14.29 6.04 -13.33
N ALA A 40 -14.65 4.92 -12.70
CA ALA A 40 -15.99 4.70 -12.17
C ALA A 40 -16.34 5.73 -11.08
N LEU A 41 -15.39 6.07 -10.21
CA LEU A 41 -15.57 7.07 -9.15
C LEU A 41 -15.85 8.47 -9.73
N VAL A 42 -15.12 8.88 -10.76
CA VAL A 42 -15.36 10.17 -11.44
C VAL A 42 -16.77 10.21 -12.03
N LEU A 43 -17.18 9.16 -12.75
CA LEU A 43 -18.53 9.08 -13.32
C LEU A 43 -19.61 9.08 -12.23
N PHE A 44 -19.37 8.39 -11.11
CA PHE A 44 -20.26 8.36 -9.98
C PHE A 44 -20.45 9.75 -9.35
N VAL A 45 -19.35 10.48 -9.09
CA VAL A 45 -19.38 11.85 -8.55
C VAL A 45 -20.15 12.80 -9.48
N LEU A 46 -19.91 12.73 -10.79
CA LEU A 46 -20.64 13.52 -11.77
C LEU A 46 -22.14 13.17 -11.81
N GLY A 47 -22.47 11.89 -11.67
CA GLY A 47 -23.85 11.40 -11.58
C GLY A 47 -24.56 11.96 -10.33
N VAL A 48 -23.90 11.94 -9.17
CA VAL A 48 -24.43 12.54 -7.94
C VAL A 48 -24.67 14.03 -8.11
N VAL A 49 -23.73 14.77 -8.73
CA VAL A 49 -23.93 16.20 -9.01
C VAL A 49 -25.15 16.43 -9.90
N HIS A 50 -25.30 15.67 -10.99
CA HIS A 50 -26.47 15.78 -11.87
C HIS A 50 -27.78 15.43 -11.16
N LEU A 51 -27.76 14.44 -10.27
CA LEU A 51 -28.91 14.08 -9.44
C LEU A 51 -29.33 15.26 -8.55
N LEU A 52 -28.37 15.92 -7.88
CA LEU A 52 -28.65 17.10 -7.06
C LEU A 52 -29.21 18.26 -7.90
N ILE A 53 -28.66 18.49 -9.09
CA ILE A 53 -29.17 19.52 -10.01
C ILE A 53 -30.60 19.19 -10.45
N TYR A 54 -30.89 17.92 -10.74
CA TYR A 54 -32.24 17.46 -11.08
C TYR A 54 -33.25 17.72 -9.95
N PHE A 55 -32.82 17.62 -8.69
CA PHE A 55 -33.63 18.00 -7.53
C PHE A 55 -33.76 19.52 -7.30
N GLY A 56 -33.25 20.34 -8.22
CA GLY A 56 -33.40 21.79 -8.21
C GLY A 56 -32.26 22.54 -7.50
N LEU A 57 -31.18 21.88 -7.12
CA LEU A 57 -29.99 22.60 -6.63
C LEU A 57 -29.32 23.36 -7.78
N GLN A 58 -28.84 24.57 -7.48
CA GLN A 58 -28.01 25.31 -8.42
C GLN A 58 -26.72 24.53 -8.72
N PRO A 59 -26.27 24.48 -10.00
CA PRO A 59 -25.09 23.71 -10.39
C PRO A 59 -23.86 24.01 -9.54
N PHE A 60 -23.58 25.30 -9.29
CA PHE A 60 -22.45 25.72 -8.46
C PHE A 60 -22.46 25.08 -7.06
N VAL A 61 -23.62 25.07 -6.40
CA VAL A 61 -23.78 24.51 -5.05
C VAL A 61 -23.65 22.99 -5.07
N ALA A 62 -24.21 22.33 -6.09
CA ALA A 62 -24.10 20.88 -6.25
C ALA A 62 -22.63 20.44 -6.45
N PHE A 63 -21.87 21.09 -7.33
CA PHE A 63 -20.47 20.77 -7.54
C PHE A 63 -19.62 21.02 -6.28
N PHE A 64 -19.79 22.16 -5.60
CA PHE A 64 -19.01 22.48 -4.41
C PHE A 64 -19.29 21.54 -3.24
N SER A 65 -20.56 21.22 -2.98
CA SER A 65 -20.94 20.33 -1.88
C SER A 65 -20.45 18.90 -2.11
N VAL A 66 -20.68 18.33 -3.30
CA VAL A 66 -20.22 16.98 -3.63
C VAL A 66 -18.69 16.91 -3.68
N GLY A 67 -18.05 17.94 -4.24
CA GLY A 67 -16.59 18.06 -4.25
C GLY A 67 -15.99 18.09 -2.84
N LEU A 68 -16.58 18.88 -1.93
CA LEU A 68 -16.14 18.95 -0.53
C LEU A 68 -16.31 17.61 0.19
N VAL A 69 -17.46 16.95 0.05
CA VAL A 69 -17.68 15.62 0.64
C VAL A 69 -16.69 14.60 0.08
N SER A 70 -16.46 14.61 -1.23
CA SER A 70 -15.51 13.71 -1.89
C SER A 70 -14.07 13.94 -1.43
N ALA A 71 -13.67 15.20 -1.22
CA ALA A 71 -12.36 15.57 -0.70
C ALA A 71 -12.16 15.08 0.74
N VAL A 72 -13.17 15.19 1.60
CA VAL A 72 -13.11 14.67 2.97
C VAL A 72 -12.99 13.15 2.97
N VAL A 73 -13.83 12.45 2.21
CA VAL A 73 -13.80 10.98 2.12
C VAL A 73 -12.47 10.49 1.54
N GLY A 74 -11.99 11.10 0.45
CA GLY A 74 -10.71 10.78 -0.16
C GLY A 74 -9.53 11.06 0.78
N GLY A 75 -9.55 12.19 1.50
CA GLY A 75 -8.55 12.53 2.50
C GLY A 75 -8.48 11.51 3.65
N LEU A 76 -9.63 11.05 4.16
CA LEU A 76 -9.70 10.00 5.17
C LEU A 76 -9.19 8.65 4.63
N ALA A 77 -9.53 8.29 3.40
CA ALA A 77 -9.03 7.07 2.77
C ALA A 77 -7.49 7.09 2.63
N VAL A 78 -6.91 8.21 2.19
CA VAL A 78 -5.44 8.39 2.13
C VAL A 78 -4.84 8.31 3.52
N TYR A 79 -5.44 8.98 4.51
CA TYR A 79 -4.97 8.92 5.90
C TYR A 79 -4.91 7.47 6.41
N PHE A 80 -5.98 6.69 6.20
CA PHE A 80 -6.01 5.28 6.60
C PHE A 80 -5.04 4.40 5.81
N ALA A 81 -4.86 4.65 4.51
CA ALA A 81 -3.91 3.91 3.69
C ALA A 81 -2.47 4.15 4.18
N VAL A 82 -2.09 5.41 4.40
CA VAL A 82 -0.77 5.79 4.91
C VAL A 82 -0.56 5.26 6.34
N SER A 83 -1.58 5.36 7.20
CA SER A 83 -1.50 4.84 8.57
C SER A 83 -1.27 3.33 8.56
N HIS A 84 -1.99 2.57 7.73
CA HIS A 84 -1.82 1.12 7.63
C HIS A 84 -0.46 0.72 7.07
N LEU A 85 0.09 1.46 6.08
CA LEU A 85 1.44 1.21 5.57
C LEU A 85 2.50 1.46 6.66
N SER A 86 2.29 2.46 7.51
CA SER A 86 3.20 2.76 8.62
C SER A 86 3.12 1.74 9.76
N THR A 87 1.95 1.14 10.02
CA THR A 87 1.76 0.15 11.09
C THR A 87 2.06 -1.28 10.65
N SER A 88 1.94 -1.59 9.36
CA SER A 88 2.10 -2.95 8.82
C SER A 88 3.56 -3.41 8.63
N GLY A 89 4.54 -2.74 9.24
CA GLY A 89 5.86 -3.34 9.46
C GLY A 89 6.82 -3.31 8.26
N LEU A 90 6.87 -2.23 7.49
CA LEU A 90 7.97 -2.01 6.54
C LEU A 90 9.33 -1.74 7.22
N ALA A 91 9.34 -1.46 8.52
CA ALA A 91 10.52 -1.52 9.36
C ALA A 91 10.26 -2.52 10.50
N PRO A 92 10.89 -3.71 10.50
CA PRO A 92 10.75 -4.66 11.60
C PRO A 92 11.43 -4.05 12.84
N LYS A 93 10.67 -3.36 13.70
CA LYS A 93 11.18 -2.77 14.96
C LYS A 93 11.84 -3.82 15.85
N ARG A 94 11.48 -5.10 15.71
CA ARG A 94 12.10 -6.21 16.45
C ARG A 94 13.38 -6.73 15.80
N SER A 95 13.48 -6.82 14.47
CA SER A 95 14.71 -7.31 13.81
C SER A 95 15.85 -6.31 13.85
N ILE A 96 15.58 -5.00 13.79
CA ILE A 96 16.63 -3.98 13.91
C ILE A 96 17.31 -4.06 15.29
N ASN A 97 16.55 -4.33 16.35
CA ASN A 97 17.10 -4.45 17.69
C ASN A 97 17.86 -5.76 17.94
N GLN A 98 17.55 -6.82 17.19
CA GLN A 98 18.26 -8.10 17.26
C GLN A 98 19.55 -8.06 16.44
N LEU A 99 19.56 -7.43 15.27
CA LEU A 99 20.75 -7.21 14.46
C LEU A 99 21.81 -6.37 15.20
N GLY A 100 21.38 -5.36 15.97
CA GLY A 100 22.28 -4.56 16.80
C GLY A 100 22.95 -5.36 17.93
N LYS A 101 22.22 -6.28 18.56
CA LYS A 101 22.75 -7.15 19.62
C LYS A 101 23.72 -8.19 19.06
N ASP A 102 23.40 -8.80 17.93
CA ASP A 102 24.25 -9.83 17.31
C ASP A 102 25.58 -9.22 16.81
N ALA A 103 25.56 -8.00 16.28
CA ALA A 103 26.78 -7.27 15.91
C ALA A 103 27.67 -6.94 17.12
N GLN A 104 27.07 -6.65 18.28
CA GLN A 104 27.82 -6.35 19.51
C GLN A 104 28.50 -7.60 20.08
N ILE A 105 27.84 -8.77 20.01
CA ILE A 105 28.40 -10.05 20.46
C ILE A 105 29.56 -10.49 19.55
N ILE A 106 29.46 -10.28 18.24
CA ILE A 106 30.56 -10.57 17.30
C ILE A 106 31.77 -9.68 17.60
N LYS A 107 31.56 -8.43 18.01
CA LYS A 107 32.65 -7.52 18.37
C LYS A 107 33.36 -7.91 19.68
N GLU A 108 32.63 -8.52 20.61
CA GLU A 108 33.20 -9.07 21.86
C GLU A 108 33.95 -10.39 21.66
N GLN A 109 33.67 -11.17 20.62
CA GLN A 109 34.39 -12.41 20.33
C GLN A 109 35.68 -12.24 19.51
N VAL A 110 35.92 -11.04 18.96
CA VAL A 110 37.12 -10.73 18.14
C VAL A 110 38.10 -9.80 18.90
N SER A 111 37.78 -9.43 20.15
CA SER A 111 38.72 -8.82 21.11
C SER A 111 39.13 -9.85 22.16
#